data_AF-A0A953S0T4-F1
#
_entry.id   AF-A0A953S0T4-F1
#
_cell.length_a   1.000
_cell.length_b   1.000
_cell.length_c   1.000
_cell.angle_alpha   90.00
_cell.angle_beta   90.00
_cell.angle_gamma   90.00
#
_symmetry.space_group_name_H-M   'P 1'
#
loop_
_entity.id
_entity.type
_entity.pdbx_description
1 polymer ?
#
loop_
_entity_poly.entity_id
_entity_poly.type
_entity_poly.pdbx_seq_one_letter_code
_entity_poly.pdbx_strand_id
1 'polypeptide(L)'
;MSKNPRRPKIGFFGVFGAGNLGNECTLEALLYNLRKFMPTAEVVGICTGPEETASRYHVSAVAIRESSLPPLSSRAMRIVRRIAIGIPIEISRWVKTVGRLRGVDMLVMTGTGMLGDFGISPFDLHYDILRWSVAAKLCGCKVLFLSVGAGPIRHPLSRRFVKAALALADYRSYRDTFSRKYLESIGFDTTGDNVYPDLAFSLPRAMIPVRRCRGGQGGVIGLGVMTYYSKRGTLEDDERLYNVYVEKVASFMSRLLDRKYTIRLLIGDVTYDRRVREDLRRLLEGRGVQYPGKIIDEPASSFEDVLSQLSTTDIVVASRFHNVLLGLMVTKLVVAVSYHEKVEALITEIGLGEFCQDIEHIDIEGLVGQITRLEEHSENIRSEIDQRIEEYRKALDEQYDRIFGGGIAKAAVPACAG
;
A
#
# COMPACT_ATOMS: atom_id res chain seq x y z
N MET A 1 -7.22 -34.76 31.91
CA MET A 1 -7.40 -34.41 30.49
C MET A 1 -6.73 -33.08 30.24
N SER A 2 -5.56 -33.08 29.60
CA SER A 2 -4.87 -31.83 29.22
C SER A 2 -5.77 -31.07 28.25
N LYS A 3 -6.31 -29.91 28.67
CA LYS A 3 -7.02 -29.01 27.75
C LYS A 3 -6.00 -28.53 26.73
N ASN A 4 -6.20 -28.89 25.46
CA ASN A 4 -5.38 -28.35 24.37
C ASN A 4 -5.37 -26.81 24.49
N PRO A 5 -4.19 -26.16 24.51
CA PRO A 5 -4.12 -24.71 24.63
C PRO A 5 -4.89 -24.08 23.46
N ARG A 6 -5.80 -23.15 23.78
CA ARG A 6 -6.60 -22.41 22.79
C ARG A 6 -5.66 -21.72 21.81
N ARG A 7 -5.79 -22.03 20.53
CA ARG A 7 -5.04 -21.37 19.45
C ARG A 7 -5.51 -19.92 19.33
N PRO A 8 -4.61 -18.92 19.36
CA PRO A 8 -4.99 -17.53 19.17
C PRO A 8 -5.58 -17.33 17.78
N LYS A 9 -6.68 -16.58 17.67
CA LYS A 9 -7.31 -16.25 16.40
C LYS A 9 -7.11 -14.78 16.08
N ILE A 10 -6.46 -14.49 14.95
CA ILE A 10 -6.05 -13.15 14.54
C ILE A 10 -6.79 -12.77 13.25
N GLY A 11 -7.55 -11.68 13.31
CA GLY A 11 -8.15 -11.05 12.14
C GLY A 11 -7.23 -9.98 11.56
N PHE A 12 -6.97 -10.00 10.25
CA PHE A 12 -6.29 -8.90 9.56
C PHE A 12 -7.28 -8.11 8.69
N PHE A 13 -7.26 -6.79 8.79
CA PHE A 13 -8.14 -5.90 8.05
C PHE A 13 -7.35 -5.05 7.06
N GLY A 14 -7.81 -4.98 5.80
CA GLY A 14 -7.21 -4.10 4.82
C GLY A 14 -7.71 -4.27 3.39
N VAL A 15 -7.24 -3.42 2.48
CA VAL A 15 -7.60 -3.45 1.05
C VAL A 15 -6.73 -4.48 0.33
N PHE A 16 -7.08 -5.74 0.47
CA PHE A 16 -6.42 -6.90 -0.16
C PHE A 16 -7.36 -7.61 -1.13
N GLY A 17 -6.79 -8.38 -2.06
CA GLY A 17 -7.50 -9.09 -3.12
C GLY A 17 -8.15 -8.15 -4.15
N ALA A 18 -7.66 -6.92 -4.26
CA ALA A 18 -8.24 -5.86 -5.10
C ALA A 18 -7.34 -5.49 -6.30
N GLY A 19 -6.25 -6.23 -6.54
CA GLY A 19 -5.33 -5.99 -7.65
C GLY A 19 -4.21 -4.98 -7.38
N ASN A 20 -4.20 -4.34 -6.20
CA ASN A 20 -3.12 -3.46 -5.77
C ASN A 20 -1.94 -4.30 -5.25
N LEU A 21 -0.95 -4.49 -6.12
CA LEU A 21 0.21 -5.37 -5.86
C LEU A 21 1.03 -4.95 -4.64
N GLY A 22 1.03 -3.66 -4.31
CA GLY A 22 1.69 -3.16 -3.12
C GLY A 22 1.06 -3.64 -1.82
N ASN A 23 -0.27 -3.56 -1.74
CA ASN A 23 -1.00 -4.04 -0.57
C ASN A 23 -0.85 -5.56 -0.41
N GLU A 24 -0.80 -6.31 -1.52
CA GLU A 24 -0.54 -7.75 -1.50
C GLU A 24 0.86 -8.07 -0.92
N CYS A 25 1.87 -7.25 -1.24
CA CYS A 25 3.21 -7.37 -0.65
C CYS A 25 3.20 -7.07 0.86
N THR A 26 2.49 -6.02 1.30
CA THR A 26 2.32 -5.70 2.72
C THR A 26 1.66 -6.85 3.48
N LEU A 27 0.62 -7.49 2.89
CA LEU A 27 -0.06 -8.63 3.49
C LEU A 27 0.84 -9.86 3.57
N GLU A 28 1.58 -10.20 2.52
CA GLU A 28 2.52 -11.33 2.54
C GLU A 28 3.56 -11.14 3.65
N ALA A 29 4.12 -9.94 3.78
CA ALA A 29 5.10 -9.62 4.81
C ALA A 29 4.51 -9.77 6.23
N LEU A 30 3.27 -9.32 6.45
CA LEU A 30 2.58 -9.55 7.73
C LEU A 30 2.37 -11.04 8.00
N LEU A 31 1.83 -11.79 7.04
CA LEU A 31 1.51 -13.21 7.21
C LEU A 31 2.76 -14.05 7.48
N TYR A 32 3.86 -13.74 6.78
CA TYR A 32 5.15 -14.37 7.05
C TYR A 32 5.60 -14.14 8.50
N ASN A 33 5.59 -12.89 8.97
CA ASN A 33 6.02 -12.57 10.32
C ASN A 33 5.07 -13.13 11.38
N LEU A 34 3.75 -13.11 11.12
CA LEU A 34 2.78 -13.74 12.02
C LEU A 34 3.05 -15.24 12.16
N ARG A 35 3.32 -15.97 11.06
CA ARG A 35 3.68 -17.39 11.11
C ARG A 35 5.01 -17.64 11.84
N LYS A 36 5.98 -16.72 11.72
CA LYS A 36 7.27 -16.76 12.44
C LYS A 36 7.10 -16.59 13.95
N PHE A 37 6.33 -15.59 14.39
CA PHE A 37 6.18 -15.26 15.83
C PHE A 37 5.04 -16.03 16.51
N MET A 38 3.99 -16.42 15.79
CA MET A 38 2.81 -17.13 16.30
C MET A 38 2.41 -18.29 15.37
N PRO A 39 3.24 -19.35 15.27
CA PRO A 39 3.04 -20.44 14.31
C PRO A 39 1.76 -21.25 14.49
N THR A 40 1.14 -21.21 15.68
CA THR A 40 -0.09 -21.93 15.99
C THR A 40 -1.35 -21.09 15.85
N ALA A 41 -1.22 -19.79 15.52
CA ALA A 41 -2.35 -18.89 15.40
C ALA A 41 -3.22 -19.23 14.18
N GLU A 42 -4.54 -19.17 14.38
CA GLU A 42 -5.50 -19.18 13.29
C GLU A 42 -5.63 -17.76 12.73
N VAL A 43 -5.67 -17.63 11.40
CA VAL A 43 -5.72 -16.33 10.73
C VAL A 43 -7.00 -16.21 9.91
N VAL A 44 -7.67 -15.06 10.00
CA VAL A 44 -8.81 -14.70 9.16
C VAL A 44 -8.62 -13.32 8.53
N GLY A 45 -8.81 -13.23 7.22
CA GLY A 45 -8.77 -11.98 6.47
C GLY A 45 -10.11 -11.27 6.46
N ILE A 46 -10.10 -9.96 6.68
CA ILE A 46 -11.25 -9.06 6.55
C ILE A 46 -10.85 -8.03 5.49
N CYS A 47 -11.18 -8.32 4.24
CA CYS A 47 -10.58 -7.63 3.10
C CYS A 47 -11.58 -7.25 2.01
N THR A 48 -11.11 -6.54 0.99
CA THR A 48 -11.97 -6.07 -0.12
C THR A 48 -12.30 -7.21 -1.08
N GLY A 49 -11.31 -8.05 -1.42
CA GLY A 49 -11.46 -9.23 -2.28
C GLY A 49 -11.19 -10.54 -1.53
N PRO A 50 -12.14 -11.05 -0.73
CA PRO A 50 -11.93 -12.24 0.10
C PRO A 50 -11.63 -13.51 -0.70
N GLU A 51 -12.21 -13.69 -1.88
CA GLU A 51 -11.97 -14.89 -2.70
C GLU A 51 -10.52 -14.95 -3.18
N GLU A 52 -10.01 -13.84 -3.73
CA GLU A 52 -8.62 -13.71 -4.16
C GLU A 52 -7.66 -13.86 -2.98
N THR A 53 -7.91 -13.16 -1.86
CA THR A 53 -7.08 -13.27 -0.66
C THR A 53 -7.07 -14.69 -0.09
N ALA A 54 -8.21 -15.38 -0.04
CA ALA A 54 -8.28 -16.75 0.47
C ALA A 54 -7.55 -17.73 -0.44
N SER A 55 -7.73 -17.60 -1.76
CA SER A 55 -7.07 -18.44 -2.76
C SER A 55 -5.55 -18.29 -2.70
N ARG A 56 -5.07 -17.03 -2.71
CA ARG A 56 -3.65 -16.70 -2.79
C ARG A 56 -2.86 -17.04 -1.53
N TYR A 57 -3.40 -16.69 -0.36
CA TYR A 57 -2.66 -16.79 0.91
C TYR A 57 -3.03 -18.02 1.75
N HIS A 58 -3.98 -18.83 1.27
CA HIS A 58 -4.49 -20.02 1.93
C HIS A 58 -5.00 -19.73 3.36
N VAL A 59 -5.78 -18.65 3.49
CA VAL A 59 -6.41 -18.21 4.74
C VAL A 59 -7.92 -18.09 4.57
N SER A 60 -8.68 -18.24 5.66
CA SER A 60 -10.10 -17.87 5.62
C SER A 60 -10.23 -16.37 5.41
N ALA A 61 -11.15 -15.91 4.56
CA ALA A 61 -11.35 -14.48 4.34
C ALA A 61 -12.83 -14.11 4.19
N VAL A 62 -13.17 -12.91 4.64
CA VAL A 62 -14.51 -12.32 4.59
C VAL A 62 -14.44 -10.89 4.07
N ALA A 63 -15.50 -10.43 3.41
CA ALA A 63 -15.56 -9.07 2.88
C ALA A 63 -15.66 -8.02 4.01
N ILE A 64 -14.92 -6.92 3.89
CA ILE A 64 -15.08 -5.70 4.71
C ILE A 64 -16.52 -5.21 4.67
N ARG A 65 -17.09 -5.23 3.46
CA ARG A 65 -18.45 -4.83 3.13
C ARG A 65 -19.00 -5.79 2.08
N GLU A 66 -20.14 -6.41 2.36
CA GLU A 66 -20.88 -7.17 1.36
C GLU A 66 -21.49 -6.22 0.33
N SER A 67 -21.49 -6.66 -0.93
CA SER A 67 -21.88 -5.87 -2.11
C SER A 67 -23.15 -5.06 -1.88
N SER A 68 -23.05 -3.78 -2.21
CA SER A 68 -24.14 -2.82 -2.16
C SER A 68 -25.15 -3.12 -3.26
N LEU A 69 -26.43 -3.01 -2.95
CA LEU A 69 -27.50 -3.08 -3.95
C LEU A 69 -27.27 -2.02 -5.07
N PRO A 70 -27.67 -2.29 -6.32
CA PRO A 70 -27.44 -1.38 -7.45
C PRO A 70 -28.04 0.02 -7.24
N PRO A 71 -27.43 1.06 -7.82
CA PRO A 71 -27.92 2.43 -7.73
C PRO A 71 -29.31 2.56 -8.37
N LEU A 72 -30.19 3.37 -7.77
CA LEU A 72 -31.53 3.67 -8.29
C LEU A 72 -31.60 5.14 -8.77
N SER A 73 -32.40 5.37 -9.80
CA SER A 73 -32.48 6.65 -10.53
C SER A 73 -33.20 7.77 -9.76
N SER A 74 -34.22 7.48 -8.94
CA SER A 74 -35.10 8.53 -8.38
C SER A 74 -34.70 9.02 -6.97
N ARG A 75 -34.94 10.31 -6.69
CA ARG A 75 -34.53 11.03 -5.46
C ARG A 75 -35.41 10.70 -4.25
N ALA A 76 -36.72 10.56 -4.44
CA ALA A 76 -37.67 10.20 -3.38
C ALA A 76 -37.54 8.73 -2.96
N MET A 77 -37.39 7.83 -3.93
CA MET A 77 -37.19 6.39 -3.68
C MET A 77 -35.85 6.10 -3.00
N ARG A 78 -34.85 6.99 -3.16
CA ARG A 78 -33.59 6.95 -2.39
C ARG A 78 -33.79 7.18 -0.89
N ILE A 79 -34.66 8.09 -0.47
CA ILE A 79 -34.90 8.37 0.96
C ILE A 79 -35.67 7.22 1.60
N VAL A 80 -36.76 6.77 0.97
CA VAL A 80 -37.57 5.63 1.44
C VAL A 80 -36.72 4.36 1.50
N ARG A 81 -35.91 4.07 0.47
CA ARG A 81 -34.96 2.96 0.48
C ARG A 81 -33.90 3.10 1.57
N ARG A 82 -33.37 4.30 1.81
CA ARG A 82 -32.35 4.51 2.85
C ARG A 82 -32.87 4.18 4.24
N ILE A 83 -34.14 4.47 4.52
CA ILE A 83 -34.77 4.16 5.80
C ILE A 83 -35.25 2.70 5.84
N ALA A 84 -36.07 2.27 4.88
CA ALA A 84 -36.71 0.95 4.88
C ALA A 84 -35.76 -0.21 4.55
N ILE A 85 -34.68 0.04 3.79
CA ILE A 85 -33.72 -0.98 3.35
C ILE A 85 -32.33 -0.68 3.92
N GLY A 86 -31.90 0.59 3.94
CA GLY A 86 -30.58 0.97 4.43
C GLY A 86 -30.38 0.73 5.92
N ILE A 87 -31.36 1.05 6.78
CA ILE A 87 -31.26 0.80 8.23
C ILE A 87 -31.22 -0.70 8.55
N PRO A 88 -32.14 -1.55 8.03
CA PRO A 88 -32.06 -2.99 8.27
C PRO A 88 -30.78 -3.63 7.73
N ILE A 89 -30.30 -3.20 6.55
CA ILE A 89 -29.01 -3.68 6.01
C ILE A 89 -27.87 -3.29 6.93
N GLU A 90 -27.85 -2.07 7.46
CA GLU A 90 -26.79 -1.65 8.37
C GLU A 90 -26.83 -2.42 9.70
N ILE A 91 -28.03 -2.65 10.26
CA ILE A 91 -28.19 -3.52 11.44
C ILE A 91 -27.67 -4.93 11.13
N SER A 92 -28.04 -5.51 9.98
CA SER A 92 -27.54 -6.82 9.55
C SER A 92 -26.02 -6.83 9.42
N ARG A 93 -25.42 -5.78 8.85
CA ARG A 93 -23.95 -5.64 8.76
C ARG A 93 -23.30 -5.59 10.13
N TRP A 94 -23.86 -4.86 11.10
CA TRP A 94 -23.37 -4.84 12.47
C TRP A 94 -23.45 -6.22 13.13
N VAL A 95 -24.60 -6.91 13.04
CA VAL A 95 -24.77 -8.26 13.57
C VAL A 95 -23.77 -9.24 12.96
N LYS A 96 -23.58 -9.19 11.63
CA LYS A 96 -22.59 -10.02 10.93
C LYS A 96 -21.16 -9.68 11.35
N THR A 97 -20.82 -8.40 11.50
CA THR A 97 -19.49 -7.96 11.92
C THR A 97 -19.16 -8.49 13.31
N VAL A 98 -20.09 -8.32 14.27
CA VAL A 98 -19.96 -8.87 15.63
C VAL A 98 -19.87 -10.40 15.60
N GLY A 99 -20.72 -11.06 14.81
CA GLY A 99 -20.68 -12.51 14.64
C GLY A 99 -19.34 -13.03 14.10
N ARG A 100 -18.74 -12.32 13.14
CA ARG A 100 -17.43 -12.66 12.54
C ARG A 100 -16.26 -12.46 13.50
N LEU A 101 -16.35 -11.48 14.40
CA LEU A 101 -15.32 -11.19 15.41
C LEU A 101 -15.48 -12.03 16.68
N ARG A 102 -16.60 -12.74 16.84
CA ARG A 102 -16.82 -13.59 18.01
C ARG A 102 -15.75 -14.69 18.07
N GLY A 103 -14.96 -14.67 19.15
CA GLY A 103 -13.87 -15.61 19.36
C GLY A 103 -12.58 -15.29 18.61
N VAL A 104 -12.50 -14.13 17.93
CA VAL A 104 -11.24 -13.53 17.47
C VAL A 104 -10.59 -12.84 18.66
N ASP A 105 -9.29 -13.05 18.89
CA ASP A 105 -8.57 -12.47 20.03
C ASP A 105 -7.97 -11.11 19.67
N MET A 106 -7.55 -10.92 18.41
CA MET A 106 -6.96 -9.66 17.94
C MET A 106 -7.43 -9.29 16.52
N LEU A 107 -7.70 -8.00 16.30
CA LEU A 107 -7.96 -7.39 15.00
C LEU A 107 -6.80 -6.44 14.64
N VAL A 108 -6.09 -6.76 13.56
CA VAL A 108 -4.93 -6.00 13.07
C VAL A 108 -5.31 -5.23 11.81
N MET A 109 -5.45 -3.91 11.94
CA MET A 109 -5.55 -2.98 10.82
C MET A 109 -4.18 -2.88 10.16
N THR A 110 -4.05 -3.49 8.98
CA THR A 110 -2.75 -3.87 8.40
C THR A 110 -2.25 -2.84 7.41
N GLY A 111 -1.20 -2.10 7.79
CA GLY A 111 -0.37 -1.30 6.89
C GLY A 111 -1.13 -0.39 5.94
N THR A 112 -0.57 -0.21 4.74
CA THR A 112 -1.18 0.51 3.60
C THR A 112 -1.51 1.98 3.90
N GLY A 113 -2.05 2.70 2.91
CA GLY A 113 -2.53 4.07 3.09
C GLY A 113 -3.95 4.19 3.66
N MET A 114 -4.51 3.17 4.32
CA MET A 114 -5.96 3.04 4.58
C MET A 114 -6.62 4.21 5.36
N LEU A 115 -5.84 5.04 6.06
CA LEU A 115 -6.35 6.23 6.77
C LEU A 115 -6.22 7.52 5.95
N GLY A 116 -6.06 7.40 4.63
CA GLY A 116 -6.02 8.50 3.69
C GLY A 116 -7.33 8.64 2.90
N ASP A 117 -7.56 9.84 2.37
CA ASP A 117 -8.65 10.12 1.44
C ASP A 117 -8.16 9.89 0.00
N PHE A 118 -8.77 8.89 -0.64
CA PHE A 118 -8.54 8.50 -2.03
C PHE A 118 -9.80 8.76 -2.87
N GLY A 119 -10.54 9.83 -2.57
CA GLY A 119 -11.80 10.13 -3.23
C GLY A 119 -12.96 9.29 -2.71
N ILE A 120 -12.84 8.79 -1.47
CA ILE A 120 -13.86 7.94 -0.83
C ILE A 120 -14.83 8.77 -0.01
N SER A 121 -16.09 8.33 0.06
CA SER A 121 -17.10 8.93 0.93
C SER A 121 -16.76 8.66 2.40
N PRO A 122 -17.19 9.52 3.35
CA PRO A 122 -17.05 9.23 4.77
C PRO A 122 -17.63 7.88 5.21
N PHE A 123 -18.68 7.42 4.53
CA PHE A 123 -19.37 6.16 4.84
C PHE A 123 -18.80 4.93 4.11
N ASP A 124 -17.67 5.08 3.42
CA ASP A 124 -16.92 3.96 2.84
C ASP A 124 -15.90 3.42 3.85
N LEU A 125 -14.64 3.26 3.45
CA LEU A 125 -13.60 2.59 4.23
C LEU A 125 -13.40 3.21 5.62
N HIS A 126 -13.43 4.54 5.77
CA HIS A 126 -13.26 5.18 7.08
C HIS A 126 -14.36 4.81 8.09
N TYR A 127 -15.62 4.70 7.64
CA TYR A 127 -16.70 4.21 8.48
C TYR A 127 -16.57 2.71 8.76
N ASP A 128 -16.17 1.92 7.77
CA ASP A 128 -15.92 0.48 7.99
C ASP A 128 -14.81 0.25 9.01
N ILE A 129 -13.70 1.01 8.96
CA ILE A 129 -12.63 0.97 9.96
C ILE A 129 -13.19 1.24 11.36
N LEU A 130 -14.01 2.29 11.53
CA LEU A 130 -14.66 2.57 12.81
C LEU A 130 -15.58 1.42 13.25
N ARG A 131 -16.45 0.92 12.35
CA ARG A 131 -17.40 -0.15 12.67
C ARG A 131 -16.68 -1.41 13.13
N TRP A 132 -15.66 -1.84 12.38
CA TRP A 132 -14.89 -3.03 12.70
C TRP A 132 -14.09 -2.85 14.01
N SER A 133 -13.50 -1.67 14.25
CA SER A 133 -12.86 -1.37 15.54
C SER A 133 -13.84 -1.42 16.72
N VAL A 134 -15.03 -0.81 16.59
CA VAL A 134 -16.06 -0.84 17.65
C VAL A 134 -16.53 -2.27 17.90
N ALA A 135 -16.88 -3.01 16.85
CA ALA A 135 -17.33 -4.39 16.96
C ALA A 135 -16.25 -5.29 17.60
N ALA A 136 -14.97 -5.06 17.29
CA ALA A 136 -13.85 -5.77 17.90
C ALA A 136 -13.78 -5.51 19.41
N LYS A 137 -13.89 -4.25 19.85
CA LYS A 137 -13.93 -3.94 21.29
C LYS A 137 -15.14 -4.55 22.00
N LEU A 138 -16.32 -4.55 21.35
CA LEU A 138 -17.52 -5.21 21.89
C LEU A 138 -17.35 -6.73 22.03
N CYS A 139 -16.52 -7.36 21.19
CA CYS A 139 -16.20 -8.78 21.26
C CYS A 139 -15.02 -9.10 22.20
N GLY A 140 -14.42 -8.09 22.85
CA GLY A 140 -13.24 -8.25 23.70
C GLY A 140 -11.93 -8.40 22.95
N CYS A 141 -11.90 -8.18 21.63
CA CYS A 141 -10.68 -8.25 20.83
C CYS A 141 -9.72 -7.10 21.17
N LYS A 142 -8.42 -7.37 21.06
CA LYS A 142 -7.42 -6.30 20.96
C LYS A 142 -7.47 -5.69 19.56
N VAL A 143 -7.44 -4.36 19.46
CA VAL A 143 -7.43 -3.64 18.18
C VAL A 143 -6.07 -3.01 17.97
N LEU A 144 -5.40 -3.35 16.88
CA LEU A 144 -4.04 -2.90 16.58
C LEU A 144 -4.02 -2.19 15.23
N PHE A 145 -3.42 -1.01 15.18
CA PHE A 145 -3.09 -0.32 13.92
C PHE A 145 -1.59 -0.46 13.68
N LEU A 146 -1.24 -1.28 12.69
CA LEU A 146 0.11 -1.70 12.43
C LEU A 146 0.68 -0.99 11.19
N SER A 147 1.65 -0.09 11.41
CA SER A 147 2.34 0.72 10.39
C SER A 147 1.39 1.29 9.34
N VAL A 148 0.30 1.92 9.80
CA VAL A 148 -0.72 2.47 8.91
C VAL A 148 -0.29 3.85 8.39
N GLY A 149 -0.55 4.10 7.11
CA GLY A 149 -0.41 5.42 6.49
C GLY A 149 -1.67 6.24 6.67
N ALA A 150 -1.52 7.53 6.97
CA ALA A 150 -2.62 8.46 7.23
C ALA A 150 -2.50 9.75 6.42
N GLY A 151 -3.65 10.23 5.97
CA GLY A 151 -3.79 11.56 5.39
C GLY A 151 -3.39 11.70 3.92
N PRO A 152 -3.71 12.88 3.33
CA PRO A 152 -4.63 13.86 3.89
C PRO A 152 -6.08 13.35 3.83
N ILE A 153 -6.89 13.72 4.82
CA ILE A 153 -8.33 13.47 4.89
C ILE A 153 -9.07 14.80 4.77
N ARG A 154 -9.97 14.94 3.79
CA ARG A 154 -10.68 16.21 3.58
C ARG A 154 -11.91 16.33 4.43
N HIS A 155 -12.76 15.31 4.37
CA HIS A 155 -14.07 15.39 4.97
C HIS A 155 -13.98 15.35 6.51
N PRO A 156 -14.57 16.34 7.23
CA PRO A 156 -14.51 16.39 8.69
C PRO A 156 -15.06 15.12 9.37
N LEU A 157 -16.14 14.55 8.82
CA LEU A 157 -16.71 13.28 9.31
C LEU A 157 -15.74 12.10 9.17
N SER A 158 -15.02 11.99 8.05
CA SER A 158 -13.98 10.97 7.86
C SER A 158 -12.89 11.11 8.92
N ARG A 159 -12.45 12.35 9.21
CA ARG A 159 -11.49 12.62 10.30
C ARG A 159 -12.04 12.16 11.65
N ARG A 160 -13.33 12.41 11.93
CA ARG A 160 -13.96 11.95 13.18
C ARG A 160 -14.00 10.43 13.28
N PHE A 161 -14.32 9.72 12.19
CA PHE A 161 -14.34 8.26 12.16
C PHE A 161 -12.94 7.67 12.39
N VAL A 162 -11.92 8.18 11.70
CA VAL A 162 -10.53 7.74 11.88
C VAL A 162 -10.06 8.00 13.31
N LYS A 163 -10.26 9.21 13.85
CA LYS A 163 -9.87 9.53 15.23
C LYS A 163 -10.58 8.64 16.27
N ALA A 164 -11.88 8.38 16.09
CA ALA A 164 -12.62 7.48 16.98
C ALA A 164 -12.11 6.04 16.89
N ALA A 165 -11.79 5.54 15.70
CA ALA A 165 -11.26 4.21 15.51
C ALA A 165 -9.85 4.04 16.14
N LEU A 166 -8.98 5.04 15.99
CA LEU A 166 -7.65 5.06 16.59
C LEU A 166 -7.70 5.17 18.12
N ALA A 167 -8.66 5.92 18.67
CA ALA A 167 -8.86 6.03 20.11
C ALA A 167 -9.25 4.70 20.78
N LEU A 168 -9.84 3.77 20.02
CA LEU A 168 -10.20 2.42 20.49
C LEU A 168 -9.03 1.42 20.45
N ALA A 169 -7.93 1.78 19.79
CA ALA A 169 -6.80 0.89 19.56
C ALA A 169 -6.00 0.62 20.85
N ASP A 170 -5.65 -0.64 21.07
CA ASP A 170 -4.73 -1.09 22.12
C ASP A 170 -3.26 -0.87 21.71
N TYR A 171 -3.00 -0.75 20.40
CA TYR A 171 -1.68 -0.43 19.85
C TYR A 171 -1.82 0.37 18.56
N ARG A 172 -0.95 1.37 18.40
CA ARG A 172 -0.88 2.19 17.18
C ARG A 172 0.57 2.38 16.77
N SER A 173 0.77 2.32 15.47
CA SER A 173 2.01 2.66 14.81
C SER A 173 1.74 3.19 13.42
N TYR A 174 2.57 4.13 12.98
CA TYR A 174 2.44 4.79 11.69
C TYR A 174 3.61 4.43 10.80
N ARG A 175 3.34 4.35 9.50
CA ARG A 175 4.34 3.94 8.51
C ARG A 175 5.48 4.96 8.34
N ASP A 176 5.14 6.23 8.48
CA ASP A 176 6.00 7.33 8.11
C ASP A 176 5.75 8.53 9.02
N THR A 177 6.75 9.39 9.13
CA THR A 177 6.68 10.59 9.97
C THR A 177 5.60 11.56 9.52
N PHE A 178 5.30 11.60 8.21
CA PHE A 178 4.20 12.36 7.63
C PHE A 178 2.85 11.93 8.22
N SER A 179 2.55 10.64 8.24
CA SER A 179 1.28 10.09 8.74
C SER A 179 1.04 10.45 10.21
N ARG A 180 2.08 10.38 11.04
CA ARG A 180 2.00 10.79 12.46
C ARG A 180 1.74 12.28 12.60
N LYS A 181 2.55 13.12 11.94
CA LYS A 181 2.39 14.59 11.96
C LYS A 181 1.05 15.04 11.39
N TYR A 182 0.53 14.34 10.38
CA TYR A 182 -0.79 14.62 9.84
C TYR A 182 -1.89 14.40 10.89
N LEU A 183 -1.84 13.30 11.64
CA LEU A 183 -2.79 13.03 12.71
C LEU A 183 -2.70 14.07 13.84
N GLU A 184 -1.49 14.46 14.23
CA GLU A 184 -1.24 15.58 15.17
C GLU A 184 -1.90 16.87 14.67
N SER A 185 -1.72 17.20 13.39
CA SER A 185 -2.26 18.43 12.77
C SER A 185 -3.79 18.50 12.77
N ILE A 186 -4.48 17.35 12.81
CA ILE A 186 -5.95 17.27 12.91
C ILE A 186 -6.45 17.06 14.34
N GLY A 187 -5.58 17.27 15.33
CA GLY A 187 -5.88 17.23 16.76
C GLY A 187 -6.12 15.81 17.28
N PHE A 188 -5.30 14.85 16.85
CA PHE A 188 -5.21 13.53 17.45
C PHE A 188 -3.89 13.41 18.23
N ASP A 189 -3.95 12.88 19.45
CA ASP A 189 -2.75 12.68 20.28
C ASP A 189 -1.99 11.42 19.83
N THR A 190 -0.76 11.62 19.39
CA THR A 190 0.17 10.59 18.88
C THR A 190 1.40 10.43 19.77
N THR A 191 1.45 11.08 20.94
CA THR A 191 2.66 11.16 21.79
C THR A 191 3.20 9.79 22.21
N GLY A 192 2.33 8.79 22.38
CA GLY A 192 2.69 7.41 22.71
C GLY A 192 2.86 6.48 21.49
N ASP A 193 2.69 6.98 20.28
CA ASP A 193 2.65 6.18 19.06
C ASP A 193 4.00 6.17 18.35
N ASN A 194 4.40 4.99 17.86
CA ASN A 194 5.70 4.80 17.22
C ASN A 194 5.59 4.95 15.69
N VAL A 195 6.70 5.35 15.06
CA VAL A 195 6.85 5.32 13.60
C VAL A 195 7.74 4.14 13.24
N TYR A 196 7.25 3.28 12.36
CA TYR A 196 7.96 2.13 11.82
C TYR A 196 7.81 2.14 10.30
N PRO A 197 8.77 1.61 9.53
CA PRO A 197 8.70 1.64 8.08
C PRO A 197 7.52 0.80 7.54
N ASP A 198 7.28 0.85 6.23
CA ASP A 198 6.24 0.03 5.60
C ASP A 198 6.49 -1.47 5.84
N LEU A 199 5.43 -2.22 6.16
CA LEU A 199 5.55 -3.65 6.46
C LEU A 199 6.15 -4.44 5.29
N ALA A 200 6.01 -3.96 4.05
CA ALA A 200 6.63 -4.59 2.88
C ALA A 200 8.15 -4.79 3.04
N PHE A 201 8.86 -3.91 3.76
CA PHE A 201 10.30 -4.09 4.01
C PHE A 201 10.63 -5.37 4.79
N SER A 202 9.67 -5.95 5.52
CA SER A 202 9.83 -7.21 6.25
C SER A 202 9.57 -8.48 5.43
N LEU A 203 9.36 -8.37 4.10
CA LEU A 203 9.20 -9.52 3.20
C LEU A 203 10.39 -10.49 3.31
N PRO A 204 10.19 -11.81 3.23
CA PRO A 204 11.28 -12.79 3.32
C PRO A 204 12.38 -12.55 2.30
N ARG A 205 13.65 -12.59 2.72
CA ARG A 205 14.80 -12.45 1.80
C ARG A 205 14.78 -13.49 0.68
N ALA A 206 14.28 -14.70 0.96
CA ALA A 206 14.15 -15.77 -0.03
C ALA A 206 13.20 -15.42 -1.19
N MET A 207 12.28 -14.47 -1.00
CA MET A 207 11.39 -13.97 -2.05
C MET A 207 11.97 -12.79 -2.82
N ILE A 208 13.05 -12.17 -2.32
CA ILE A 208 13.70 -11.04 -2.95
C ILE A 208 14.65 -11.59 -4.02
N PRO A 209 14.38 -11.35 -5.31
CA PRO A 209 15.22 -11.88 -6.38
C PRO A 209 16.62 -11.25 -6.34
N VAL A 210 17.63 -12.07 -6.64
CA VAL A 210 19.01 -11.59 -6.78
C VAL A 210 19.08 -10.58 -7.93
N ARG A 211 19.72 -9.43 -7.67
CA ARG A 211 19.96 -8.40 -8.67
C ARG A 211 20.65 -8.99 -9.89
N ARG A 212 20.05 -8.78 -11.08
CA ARG A 212 20.68 -9.13 -12.35
C ARG A 212 21.19 -7.86 -13.01
N CYS A 213 22.50 -7.63 -12.94
CA CYS A 213 23.14 -6.58 -13.75
C CYS A 213 23.24 -7.07 -15.19
N ARG A 214 22.55 -6.41 -16.13
CA ARG A 214 22.79 -6.66 -17.56
C ARG A 214 23.95 -5.75 -18.00
N GLY A 215 25.15 -6.33 -18.11
CA GLY A 215 26.34 -5.64 -18.63
C GLY A 215 26.30 -5.43 -20.14
N GLY A 216 25.33 -4.65 -20.64
CA GLY A 216 25.20 -4.30 -22.07
C GLY A 216 25.24 -2.79 -22.32
N GLN A 217 25.48 -2.38 -23.57
CA GLN A 217 25.40 -0.96 -23.95
C GLN A 217 23.97 -0.42 -23.85
N GLY A 218 23.78 0.59 -22.99
CA GLY A 218 22.48 1.21 -22.69
C GLY A 218 21.72 0.42 -21.62
N GLY A 219 21.83 0.85 -20.36
CA GLY A 219 21.20 0.20 -19.21
C GLY A 219 19.68 0.07 -19.32
N VAL A 220 19.09 -0.69 -18.39
CA VAL A 220 17.65 -0.92 -18.33
C VAL A 220 17.03 -0.03 -17.26
N ILE A 221 16.18 0.91 -17.67
CA ILE A 221 15.43 1.76 -16.75
C ILE A 221 14.05 1.14 -16.51
N GLY A 222 13.77 0.80 -15.25
CA GLY A 222 12.43 0.43 -14.79
C GLY A 222 11.57 1.68 -14.62
N LEU A 223 10.58 1.89 -15.49
CA LEU A 223 9.69 3.04 -15.44
C LEU A 223 8.34 2.64 -14.83
N GLY A 224 8.16 2.96 -13.54
CA GLY A 224 6.91 2.75 -12.81
C GLY A 224 5.90 3.84 -13.07
N VAL A 225 4.81 3.49 -13.75
CA VAL A 225 3.73 4.42 -14.12
C VAL A 225 2.46 4.10 -13.36
N MET A 226 1.56 5.07 -13.29
CA MET A 226 0.23 4.86 -12.72
C MET A 226 -0.80 5.75 -13.40
N THR A 227 -2.07 5.33 -13.35
CA THR A 227 -3.16 6.22 -13.74
C THR A 227 -3.36 7.26 -12.65
N TYR A 228 -2.85 8.47 -12.88
CA TYR A 228 -2.85 9.56 -11.91
C TYR A 228 -4.08 10.45 -12.08
N TYR A 229 -4.74 10.74 -10.96
CA TYR A 229 -5.81 11.73 -10.87
C TYR A 229 -5.44 12.72 -9.78
N SER A 230 -5.75 14.00 -9.99
CA SER A 230 -5.53 14.98 -8.93
C SER A 230 -6.49 14.70 -7.81
N LYS A 231 -6.02 14.86 -6.57
CA LYS A 231 -6.95 14.84 -5.46
C LYS A 231 -7.83 16.09 -5.49
N ARG A 232 -7.41 17.21 -6.09
CA ARG A 232 -7.92 18.58 -5.87
C ARG A 232 -8.93 19.09 -6.91
N GLY A 233 -9.14 18.39 -8.01
CA GLY A 233 -9.87 18.89 -9.18
C GLY A 233 -11.30 18.39 -9.36
N THR A 234 -11.97 18.92 -10.38
CA THR A 234 -13.14 18.30 -11.00
C THR A 234 -12.72 17.09 -11.86
N LEU A 235 -13.67 16.26 -12.31
CA LEU A 235 -13.37 15.17 -13.25
C LEU A 235 -12.68 15.66 -14.53
N GLU A 236 -13.02 16.87 -15.00
CA GLU A 236 -12.40 17.49 -16.18
C GLU A 236 -10.95 17.93 -15.88
N ASP A 237 -10.69 18.47 -14.69
CA ASP A 237 -9.34 18.81 -14.26
C ASP A 237 -8.45 17.56 -14.12
N ASP A 238 -9.02 16.49 -13.59
CA ASP A 238 -8.35 15.20 -13.41
C ASP A 238 -7.93 14.59 -14.75
N GLU A 239 -8.82 14.62 -15.75
CA GLU A 239 -8.52 14.19 -17.12
C GLU A 239 -7.43 15.06 -17.76
N ARG A 240 -7.50 16.39 -17.59
CA ARG A 240 -6.46 17.29 -18.12
C ARG A 240 -5.09 17.01 -17.49
N LEU A 241 -5.02 16.87 -16.16
CA LEU A 241 -3.76 16.60 -15.45
C LEU A 241 -3.20 15.24 -15.80
N TYR A 242 -4.07 14.23 -15.93
CA TYR A 242 -3.70 12.91 -16.42
C TYR A 242 -3.06 12.99 -17.81
N ASN A 243 -3.67 13.69 -18.77
CA ASN A 243 -3.13 13.82 -20.11
C ASN A 243 -1.77 14.54 -20.13
N VAL A 244 -1.62 15.61 -19.33
CA VAL A 244 -0.32 16.30 -19.17
C VAL A 244 0.74 15.35 -18.61
N TYR A 245 0.39 14.53 -17.62
CA TYR A 245 1.30 13.52 -17.06
C TYR A 245 1.73 12.49 -18.13
N VAL A 246 0.78 11.90 -18.86
CA VAL A 246 1.06 10.91 -19.93
C VAL A 246 1.96 11.51 -21.01
N GLU A 247 1.69 12.75 -21.44
CA GLU A 247 2.51 13.46 -22.43
C GLU A 247 3.95 13.68 -21.96
N LYS A 248 4.15 14.10 -20.70
CA LYS A 248 5.48 14.28 -20.11
C LYS A 248 6.23 12.95 -19.98
N VAL A 249 5.55 11.89 -19.52
CA VAL A 249 6.15 10.55 -19.42
C VAL A 249 6.54 10.01 -20.79
N ALA A 250 5.70 10.15 -21.81
CA ALA A 250 6.03 9.74 -23.17
C ALA A 250 7.24 10.51 -23.73
N SER A 251 7.33 11.82 -23.47
CA SER A 251 8.49 12.64 -23.87
C SER A 251 9.77 12.21 -23.14
N PHE A 252 9.67 11.89 -21.86
CA PHE A 252 10.78 11.31 -21.11
C PHE A 252 11.20 9.95 -21.67
N MET A 253 10.26 9.07 -22.00
CA MET A 253 10.56 7.78 -22.64
C MET A 253 11.30 7.98 -23.98
N SER A 254 10.82 8.88 -24.85
CA SER A 254 11.52 9.20 -26.11
C SER A 254 12.96 9.65 -25.84
N ARG A 255 13.17 10.55 -24.86
CA ARG A 255 14.50 11.05 -24.48
C ARG A 255 15.44 9.93 -23.99
N LEU A 256 14.92 8.97 -23.23
CA LEU A 256 15.70 7.80 -22.78
C LEU A 256 16.07 6.88 -23.95
N LEU A 257 15.15 6.65 -24.89
CA LEU A 257 15.38 5.82 -26.07
C LEU A 257 16.44 6.44 -27.01
N ASP A 258 16.44 7.77 -27.18
CA ASP A 258 17.46 8.49 -27.95
C ASP A 258 18.86 8.27 -27.36
N ARG A 259 18.95 8.24 -26.03
CA ARG A 259 20.16 7.93 -25.25
C ARG A 259 20.48 6.43 -25.18
N LYS A 260 19.78 5.61 -25.98
CA LYS A 260 19.98 4.17 -26.14
C LYS A 260 19.63 3.31 -24.93
N TYR A 261 18.97 3.85 -23.91
CA TYR A 261 18.43 3.05 -22.81
C TYR A 261 17.35 2.07 -23.29
N THR A 262 17.22 0.97 -22.55
CA THR A 262 16.07 0.07 -22.63
C THR A 262 15.09 0.45 -21.53
N ILE A 263 13.81 0.55 -21.85
CA ILE A 263 12.78 0.91 -20.87
C ILE A 263 11.96 -0.34 -20.55
N ARG A 264 11.86 -0.68 -19.27
CA ARG A 264 10.92 -1.70 -18.78
C ARG A 264 9.78 -0.99 -18.07
N LEU A 265 8.57 -1.11 -18.59
CA LEU A 265 7.38 -0.56 -17.94
C LEU A 265 7.03 -1.41 -16.71
N LEU A 266 6.69 -0.73 -15.61
CA LEU A 266 6.29 -1.33 -14.35
C LEU A 266 4.94 -0.75 -13.93
N ILE A 267 4.12 -1.59 -13.29
CA ILE A 267 2.83 -1.22 -12.71
C ILE A 267 2.81 -1.52 -11.21
N GLY A 268 1.83 -0.95 -10.51
CA GLY A 268 1.51 -1.36 -9.14
C GLY A 268 0.03 -1.68 -8.93
N ASP A 269 -0.75 -1.69 -10.00
CA ASP A 269 -2.16 -2.09 -10.02
C ASP A 269 -2.51 -2.79 -11.34
N VAL A 270 -3.05 -4.00 -11.26
CA VAL A 270 -3.39 -4.79 -12.46
C VAL A 270 -4.59 -4.22 -13.23
N THR A 271 -5.45 -3.45 -12.56
CA THR A 271 -6.67 -2.91 -13.17
C THR A 271 -6.52 -1.42 -13.44
N TYR A 272 -6.14 -0.65 -12.43
CA TYR A 272 -6.09 0.82 -12.54
C TYR A 272 -4.97 1.30 -13.49
N ASP A 273 -3.82 0.62 -13.53
CA ASP A 273 -2.68 1.07 -14.34
C ASP A 273 -2.77 0.59 -15.81
N ARG A 274 -3.84 -0.13 -16.20
CA ARG A 274 -4.04 -0.55 -17.59
C ARG A 274 -4.17 0.64 -18.53
N ARG A 275 -4.95 1.65 -18.13
CA ARG A 275 -5.23 2.84 -18.94
C ARG A 275 -3.94 3.59 -19.32
N VAL A 276 -3.08 3.89 -18.35
CA VAL A 276 -1.80 4.59 -18.62
C VAL A 276 -0.89 3.80 -19.55
N ARG A 277 -0.87 2.47 -19.49
CA ARG A 277 -0.07 1.66 -20.41
C ARG A 277 -0.58 1.75 -21.85
N GLU A 278 -1.89 1.66 -22.04
CA GLU A 278 -2.52 1.77 -23.35
C GLU A 278 -2.35 3.17 -23.95
N ASP A 279 -2.52 4.21 -23.13
CA ASP A 279 -2.37 5.61 -23.56
C ASP A 279 -0.92 5.94 -23.92
N LEU A 280 0.06 5.47 -23.14
CA LEU A 280 1.49 5.61 -23.46
C LEU A 280 1.85 4.87 -24.76
N ARG A 281 1.35 3.65 -24.96
CA ARG A 281 1.58 2.89 -26.19
C ARG A 281 1.10 3.68 -27.41
N ARG A 282 -0.16 4.12 -27.40
CA ARG A 282 -0.77 4.89 -28.50
C ARG A 282 0.01 6.17 -28.78
N LEU A 283 0.41 6.90 -27.75
CA LEU A 283 1.13 8.16 -27.89
C LEU A 283 2.55 7.95 -28.45
N LEU A 284 3.25 6.91 -28.02
CA LEU A 284 4.59 6.60 -28.52
C LEU A 284 4.57 6.13 -29.98
N GLU A 285 3.63 5.25 -30.35
CA GLU A 285 3.42 4.82 -31.73
C GLU A 285 3.08 6.02 -32.64
N GLY A 286 2.21 6.93 -32.16
CA GLY A 286 1.89 8.17 -32.85
C GLY A 286 3.08 9.13 -33.05
N ARG A 287 4.11 9.03 -32.20
CA ARG A 287 5.39 9.75 -32.33
C ARG A 287 6.43 9.00 -33.17
N GLY A 288 6.06 7.87 -33.79
CA GLY A 288 6.96 7.05 -34.61
C GLY A 288 7.93 6.16 -33.83
N VAL A 289 7.70 5.97 -32.52
CA VAL A 289 8.50 5.04 -31.71
C VAL A 289 8.03 3.61 -31.97
N GLN A 290 8.96 2.71 -32.31
CA GLN A 290 8.66 1.30 -32.50
C GLN A 290 8.26 0.63 -31.17
N TYR A 291 7.11 -0.04 -31.17
CA TYR A 291 6.55 -0.74 -30.02
C TYR A 291 6.05 -2.15 -30.42
N PRO A 292 6.58 -3.26 -29.86
CA PRO A 292 7.72 -3.32 -28.95
C PRO A 292 9.04 -3.11 -29.70
N GLY A 293 9.88 -2.21 -29.18
CA GLY A 293 11.25 -1.96 -29.63
C GLY A 293 12.21 -2.17 -28.46
N LYS A 294 12.94 -1.13 -28.04
CA LYS A 294 13.67 -1.11 -26.75
C LYS A 294 12.75 -0.90 -25.53
N ILE A 295 11.45 -1.17 -25.68
CA ILE A 295 10.45 -1.07 -24.62
C ILE A 295 9.98 -2.48 -24.27
N ILE A 296 10.18 -2.89 -23.02
CA ILE A 296 9.71 -4.15 -22.47
C ILE A 296 8.42 -3.87 -21.68
N ASP A 297 7.29 -4.35 -22.20
CA ASP A 297 5.94 -4.16 -21.63
C ASP A 297 5.27 -5.49 -21.29
N GLU A 298 5.96 -6.33 -20.53
CA GLU A 298 5.43 -7.61 -20.07
C GLU A 298 4.35 -7.40 -18.99
N PRO A 299 3.22 -8.13 -19.02
CA PRO A 299 2.22 -8.04 -17.97
C PRO A 299 2.80 -8.50 -16.62
N ALA A 300 2.31 -7.89 -15.53
CA ALA A 300 2.52 -8.35 -14.16
C ALA A 300 1.16 -8.61 -13.53
N SER A 301 1.01 -9.76 -12.89
CA SER A 301 -0.21 -10.20 -12.22
C SER A 301 -0.06 -10.24 -10.70
N SER A 302 1.18 -10.20 -10.22
CA SER A 302 1.52 -10.39 -8.82
C SER A 302 2.66 -9.44 -8.39
N PHE A 303 2.85 -9.24 -7.08
CA PHE A 303 3.97 -8.41 -6.62
C PHE A 303 5.33 -9.10 -6.83
N GLU A 304 5.35 -10.43 -6.87
CA GLU A 304 6.51 -11.26 -7.21
C GLU A 304 6.93 -11.05 -8.67
N ASP A 305 5.96 -10.92 -9.60
CA ASP A 305 6.22 -10.53 -10.97
C ASP A 305 6.92 -9.15 -11.01
N VAL A 306 6.41 -8.18 -10.24
CA VAL A 306 7.01 -6.84 -10.16
C VAL A 306 8.42 -6.88 -9.56
N LEU A 307 8.65 -7.68 -8.50
CA LEU A 307 10.00 -7.88 -7.93
C LEU A 307 10.95 -8.50 -8.96
N SER A 308 10.49 -9.53 -9.67
CA SER A 308 11.24 -10.19 -10.74
C SER A 308 11.59 -9.21 -11.85
N GLN A 309 10.63 -8.40 -12.30
CA GLN A 309 10.83 -7.34 -13.29
C GLN A 309 11.84 -6.29 -12.81
N LEU A 310 11.69 -5.77 -11.58
CA LEU A 310 12.63 -4.83 -10.95
C LEU A 310 14.04 -5.41 -10.84
N SER A 311 14.18 -6.71 -10.58
CA SER A 311 15.50 -7.36 -10.49
C SER A 311 16.33 -7.24 -11.77
N THR A 312 15.65 -7.06 -12.93
CA THR A 312 16.24 -6.93 -14.26
C THR A 312 16.53 -5.50 -14.72
N THR A 313 16.28 -4.50 -13.88
CA THR A 313 16.56 -3.09 -14.16
C THR A 313 17.85 -2.62 -13.48
N ASP A 314 18.48 -1.56 -13.97
CA ASP A 314 19.66 -0.97 -13.34
C ASP A 314 19.27 0.23 -12.45
N ILE A 315 18.29 1.02 -12.92
CA ILE A 315 17.72 2.19 -12.26
C ILE A 315 16.20 2.08 -12.32
N VAL A 316 15.50 2.60 -11.30
CA VAL A 316 14.05 2.69 -11.27
C VAL A 316 13.64 4.15 -11.23
N VAL A 317 12.82 4.58 -12.18
CA VAL A 317 12.13 5.87 -12.15
C VAL A 317 10.65 5.59 -11.96
N ALA A 318 10.03 6.02 -10.86
CA ALA A 318 8.66 5.62 -10.60
C ALA A 318 7.80 6.70 -9.96
N SER A 319 6.57 6.84 -10.47
CA SER A 319 5.48 7.59 -9.82
C SER A 319 4.66 6.73 -8.86
N ARG A 320 4.54 5.43 -9.14
CA ARG A 320 3.82 4.47 -8.30
C ARG A 320 4.63 4.16 -7.03
N PHE A 321 4.05 4.48 -5.86
CA PHE A 321 4.70 4.32 -4.54
C PHE A 321 5.34 2.94 -4.31
N HIS A 322 4.65 1.85 -4.64
CA HIS A 322 5.21 0.51 -4.42
C HIS A 322 6.28 0.11 -5.44
N ASN A 323 6.36 0.72 -6.62
CA ASN A 323 7.52 0.50 -7.49
C ASN A 323 8.77 1.18 -6.93
N VAL A 324 8.63 2.37 -6.31
CA VAL A 324 9.70 3.03 -5.55
C VAL A 324 10.14 2.13 -4.39
N LEU A 325 9.20 1.74 -3.54
CA LEU A 325 9.47 0.94 -2.34
C LEU A 325 10.12 -0.41 -2.66
N LEU A 326 9.53 -1.18 -3.58
CA LEU A 326 10.07 -2.50 -3.96
C LEU A 326 11.41 -2.36 -4.71
N GLY A 327 11.61 -1.26 -5.45
CA GLY A 327 12.89 -0.93 -6.07
C GLY A 327 14.01 -0.76 -5.03
N LEU A 328 13.72 -0.05 -3.94
CA LEU A 328 14.65 0.10 -2.81
C LEU A 328 14.92 -1.25 -2.11
N MET A 329 13.90 -2.11 -1.97
CA MET A 329 14.06 -3.44 -1.36
C MET A 329 14.97 -4.39 -2.14
N VAL A 330 15.06 -4.25 -3.47
CA VAL A 330 16.00 -4.99 -4.33
C VAL A 330 17.27 -4.17 -4.64
N THR A 331 17.55 -3.17 -3.80
CA THR A 331 18.74 -2.29 -3.82
C THR A 331 18.99 -1.66 -5.19
N LYS A 332 17.93 -1.10 -5.79
CA LYS A 332 18.03 -0.31 -7.03
C LYS A 332 18.27 1.15 -6.68
N LEU A 333 18.95 1.84 -7.60
CA LEU A 333 19.00 3.29 -7.62
C LEU A 333 17.63 3.79 -8.04
N VAL A 334 17.05 4.73 -7.29
CA VAL A 334 15.67 5.16 -7.51
C VAL A 334 15.60 6.68 -7.71
N VAL A 335 14.89 7.10 -8.75
CA VAL A 335 14.36 8.46 -8.91
C VAL A 335 12.85 8.40 -8.73
N ALA A 336 12.30 9.17 -7.81
CA ALA A 336 10.87 9.18 -7.54
C ALA A 336 10.18 10.38 -8.21
N VAL A 337 9.01 10.13 -8.76
CA VAL A 337 8.08 11.16 -9.24
C VAL A 337 6.91 11.21 -8.25
N SER A 338 7.07 12.04 -7.21
CA SER A 338 6.15 12.14 -6.09
C SER A 338 4.83 12.79 -6.49
N TYR A 339 3.73 12.07 -6.27
CA TYR A 339 2.37 12.60 -6.36
C TYR A 339 1.76 12.92 -4.98
N HIS A 340 2.50 12.60 -3.92
CA HIS A 340 2.00 12.60 -2.56
C HIS A 340 3.18 12.58 -1.59
N GLU A 341 3.01 13.28 -0.48
CA GLU A 341 3.98 13.45 0.60
C GLU A 341 4.53 12.12 1.16
N LYS A 342 3.81 11.00 0.98
CA LYS A 342 4.32 9.67 1.39
C LYS A 342 5.51 9.19 0.54
N VAL A 343 5.55 9.54 -0.74
CA VAL A 343 6.68 9.16 -1.63
C VAL A 343 7.90 9.97 -1.25
N GLU A 344 7.70 11.28 -1.04
CA GLU A 344 8.73 12.22 -0.59
C GLU A 344 9.29 11.85 0.79
N ALA A 345 8.42 11.50 1.75
CA ALA A 345 8.83 11.04 3.07
C ALA A 345 9.73 9.80 2.97
N LEU A 346 9.32 8.78 2.21
CA LEU A 346 10.12 7.55 2.03
C LEU A 346 11.49 7.85 1.42
N ILE A 347 11.52 8.62 0.33
CA ILE A 347 12.77 8.92 -0.39
C ILE A 347 13.71 9.78 0.46
N THR A 348 13.16 10.73 1.22
CA THR A 348 13.94 11.57 2.14
C THR A 348 14.49 10.76 3.32
N GLU A 349 13.69 9.87 3.91
CA GLU A 349 14.11 9.03 5.04
C GLU A 349 15.22 8.03 4.65
N ILE A 350 15.26 7.59 3.39
CA ILE A 350 16.37 6.77 2.85
C ILE A 350 17.62 7.61 2.54
N GLY A 351 17.51 8.93 2.40
CA GLY A 351 18.61 9.83 2.03
C GLY A 351 18.66 10.22 0.55
N LEU A 352 17.66 9.86 -0.24
CA LEU A 352 17.58 10.12 -1.68
C LEU A 352 16.73 11.34 -2.04
N GLY A 353 16.53 12.28 -1.11
CA GLY A 353 15.65 13.45 -1.29
C GLY A 353 15.90 14.25 -2.56
N GLU A 354 17.17 14.37 -2.99
CA GLU A 354 17.55 15.08 -4.22
C GLU A 354 17.14 14.35 -5.52
N PHE A 355 16.75 13.08 -5.44
CA PHE A 355 16.28 12.23 -6.54
C PHE A 355 14.74 12.13 -6.54
N CYS A 356 14.06 13.16 -6.04
CA CYS A 356 12.61 13.27 -6.03
C CYS A 356 12.16 14.48 -6.87
N GLN A 357 11.14 14.31 -7.72
CA GLN A 357 10.47 15.41 -8.41
C GLN A 357 8.96 15.35 -8.15
N ASP A 358 8.28 16.49 -8.21
CA ASP A 358 6.83 16.57 -8.15
C ASP A 358 6.18 16.09 -9.47
N ILE A 359 5.15 15.26 -9.40
CA ILE A 359 4.44 14.70 -10.56
C ILE A 359 3.77 15.77 -11.43
N GLU A 360 3.32 16.88 -10.84
CA GLU A 360 2.71 18.00 -11.56
C GLU A 360 3.81 18.85 -12.25
N HIS A 361 5.02 18.87 -11.69
CA HIS A 361 6.16 19.68 -12.14
C HIS A 361 7.37 18.86 -12.61
N ILE A 362 7.14 17.79 -13.37
CA ILE A 362 8.23 16.99 -13.95
C ILE A 362 9.10 17.84 -14.89
N ASP A 363 10.40 17.88 -14.62
CA ASP A 363 11.48 18.37 -15.47
C ASP A 363 12.25 17.19 -16.08
N ILE A 364 12.08 17.00 -17.39
CA ILE A 364 12.63 15.88 -18.15
C ILE A 364 14.17 15.92 -18.16
N GLU A 365 14.78 17.08 -18.37
CA GLU A 365 16.25 17.17 -18.39
C GLU A 365 16.81 17.03 -16.97
N GLY A 366 16.09 17.55 -15.96
CA GLY A 366 16.37 17.27 -14.55
C GLY A 366 16.35 15.78 -14.22
N LEU A 367 15.35 15.01 -14.69
CA LEU A 367 15.25 13.56 -14.47
C LEU A 367 16.42 12.82 -15.10
N VAL A 368 16.79 13.18 -16.34
CA VAL A 368 17.95 12.61 -17.02
C VAL A 368 19.24 12.94 -16.27
N GLY A 369 19.40 14.17 -15.77
CA GLY A 369 20.55 14.55 -14.95
C GLY A 369 20.61 13.79 -13.63
N GLN A 370 19.47 13.56 -12.96
CA GLN A 370 19.37 12.72 -11.77
C GLN A 370 19.80 11.27 -12.04
N ILE A 371 19.38 10.69 -13.18
CA ILE A 371 19.83 9.35 -13.62
C ILE A 371 21.35 9.32 -13.76
N THR A 372 21.95 10.27 -14.49
CA THR A 372 23.41 10.30 -14.68
C THR A 372 24.15 10.39 -13.34
N ARG A 373 23.69 11.23 -12.40
CA ARG A 373 24.31 11.34 -11.07
C ARG A 373 24.23 10.05 -10.26
N LEU A 374 23.10 9.33 -10.37
CA LEU A 374 22.94 8.02 -9.74
C LEU A 374 23.92 7.00 -10.32
N GLU A 375 24.16 7.01 -11.63
CA GLU A 375 25.12 6.13 -12.28
C GLU A 375 26.55 6.40 -11.80
N GLU A 376 26.93 7.68 -11.72
CA GLU A 376 28.26 8.14 -11.26
C GLU A 376 28.57 7.73 -9.81
N HIS A 377 27.58 7.80 -8.92
CA HIS A 377 27.75 7.52 -7.47
C HIS A 377 27.11 6.19 -7.05
N SER A 378 26.93 5.27 -7.99
CA SER A 378 26.08 4.09 -7.81
C SER A 378 26.49 3.15 -6.68
N GLU A 379 27.78 2.99 -6.40
CA GLU A 379 28.27 2.10 -5.33
C GLU A 379 27.96 2.66 -3.94
N ASN A 380 28.28 3.94 -3.72
CA ASN A 380 28.04 4.62 -2.44
C ASN A 380 26.54 4.65 -2.12
N ILE A 381 25.72 5.05 -3.11
CA ILE A 381 24.27 5.15 -2.93
C ILE A 381 23.65 3.78 -2.62
N ARG A 382 24.10 2.71 -3.28
CA ARG A 382 23.61 1.36 -2.98
C ARG A 382 23.96 0.92 -1.58
N SER A 383 25.18 1.22 -1.11
CA SER A 383 25.60 0.91 0.25
C SER A 383 24.73 1.62 1.30
N GLU A 384 24.39 2.89 1.05
CA GLU A 384 23.49 3.66 1.92
C GLU A 384 22.08 3.07 1.93
N ILE A 385 21.54 2.72 0.75
CA ILE A 385 20.24 2.04 0.64
C ILE A 385 20.27 0.73 1.43
N ASP A 386 21.25 -0.15 1.20
CA ASP A 386 21.34 -1.45 1.89
C ASP A 386 21.37 -1.27 3.41
N GLN A 387 22.16 -0.32 3.92
CA GLN A 387 22.21 -0.02 5.34
C GLN A 387 20.83 0.41 5.89
N ARG A 388 20.15 1.34 5.21
CA ARG A 388 18.83 1.82 5.63
C ARG A 388 17.77 0.74 5.58
N ILE A 389 17.82 -0.12 4.56
CA ILE A 389 16.92 -1.27 4.45
C ILE A 389 17.14 -2.25 5.61
N GLU A 390 18.39 -2.48 6.02
CA GLU A 390 18.66 -3.33 7.19
C GLU A 390 18.10 -2.72 8.49
N GLU A 391 18.29 -1.41 8.68
CA GLU A 391 17.72 -0.68 9.82
C GLU A 391 16.18 -0.80 9.84
N TYR A 392 15.53 -0.68 8.67
CA TYR A 392 14.09 -0.85 8.54
C TYR A 392 13.62 -2.26 8.89
N ARG A 393 14.34 -3.28 8.42
CA ARG A 393 14.02 -4.69 8.73
C ARG A 393 14.14 -4.96 10.23
N LYS A 394 15.21 -4.46 10.86
CA LYS A 394 15.41 -4.59 12.30
C LYS A 394 14.30 -3.90 13.09
N ALA A 395 13.92 -2.67 12.71
CA ALA A 395 12.83 -1.95 13.36
C ALA A 395 11.49 -2.70 13.25
N LEU A 396 11.21 -3.35 12.11
CA LEU A 396 10.02 -4.19 11.94
C LEU A 396 10.08 -5.47 12.76
N ASP A 397 11.23 -6.15 12.84
CA ASP A 397 11.41 -7.32 13.70
C ASP A 397 11.13 -6.95 15.18
N GLU A 398 11.63 -5.80 15.65
CA GLU A 398 11.34 -5.26 16.99
C GLU A 398 9.84 -4.97 17.19
N GLN A 399 9.18 -4.39 16.18
CA GLN A 399 7.74 -4.13 16.19
C GLN A 399 6.94 -5.42 16.32
N TYR A 400 7.25 -6.43 15.52
CA TYR A 400 6.58 -7.72 15.54
C TYR A 400 6.82 -8.47 16.84
N ASP A 401 8.03 -8.44 17.39
CA ASP A 401 8.32 -9.07 18.69
C ASP A 401 7.51 -8.43 19.84
N ARG A 402 7.43 -7.09 19.86
CA ARG A 402 6.62 -6.35 20.84
C ARG A 402 5.14 -6.75 20.81
N ILE A 403 4.60 -6.99 19.61
CA ILE A 403 3.18 -7.28 19.42
C ILE A 403 2.89 -8.77 19.61
N PHE A 404 3.67 -9.64 18.98
CA PHE A 404 3.42 -11.08 18.83
C PHE A 404 4.35 -11.96 19.68
N GLY A 405 5.59 -11.56 19.93
CA GLY A 405 6.62 -12.37 20.62
C GLY A 405 6.45 -12.48 22.15
N GLY A 406 5.83 -11.48 22.80
CA GLY A 406 5.62 -11.58 24.25
C GLY A 406 4.73 -10.52 24.92
N GLY A 407 4.40 -9.43 24.25
CA GLY A 407 3.64 -8.33 24.84
C GLY A 407 2.12 -8.49 24.72
N ILE A 408 1.56 -7.96 23.63
CA ILE A 408 0.11 -7.78 23.49
C ILE A 408 -0.61 -9.11 23.26
N ALA A 409 -0.04 -9.99 22.43
CA ALA A 409 -0.65 -11.28 22.11
C ALA A 409 -0.76 -12.22 23.32
N LYS A 410 0.23 -12.25 24.23
CA LYS A 410 0.15 -13.06 25.46
C LYS A 410 -0.90 -12.52 26.44
N ALA A 411 -1.10 -11.20 26.50
CA ALA A 411 -2.14 -10.60 27.32
C ALA A 411 -3.56 -10.77 26.74
N ALA A 412 -3.67 -10.98 25.41
CA ALA A 412 -4.94 -11.20 24.73
C ALA A 412 -5.46 -12.64 24.88
N VAL A 413 -4.58 -13.61 25.12
CA VAL A 413 -4.93 -15.01 25.32
C VAL A 413 -4.97 -15.28 26.83
N PRO A 414 -6.14 -15.41 27.47
CA PRO A 414 -6.19 -15.72 28.89
C PRO A 414 -5.45 -17.04 29.14
N ALA A 415 -4.47 -17.02 30.05
CA ALA A 415 -3.86 -18.23 30.57
C ALA A 415 -5.01 -19.14 31.04
N CYS A 416 -5.01 -20.41 30.61
CA CYS A 416 -5.95 -21.37 31.18
C CYS A 416 -5.77 -21.33 32.69
N ALA A 417 -6.80 -20.86 33.41
CA ALA A 417 -6.84 -20.95 34.86
C ALA A 417 -6.57 -22.42 35.24
N GLY A 418 -5.49 -22.62 35.99
CA GLY A 418 -5.05 -23.93 36.46
C GLY A 418 -6.03 -24.60 37.40
#